data_AF-A0A067LVJ5-F1
#
_entry.id   AF-A0A067LVJ5-F1
#
_cell.length_a   1.000
_cell.length_b   1.000
_cell.length_c   1.000
_cell.angle_alpha   90.00
_cell.angle_beta   90.00
_cell.angle_gamma   90.00
#
_symmetry.space_group_name_H-M   'P 1'
#
loop_
_entity.id
_entity.type
_entity.pdbx_description
1 polymer ?
#
loop_
_entity_poly.entity_id
_entity_poly.type
_entity_poly.pdbx_seq_one_letter_code
_entity_poly.pdbx_strand_id
1 'polypeptide(L)'
;MSELVSIDDTDPRVTYGPSWDVATDTDPSTSTSYFNRTYHDSKGRSNLTIDFVFSGVSLTLYGTHTQVSSTDSSPHRLIIDDTTYELFPHAQQGILFASPDLGPARHHVRLITGRDSLHFDRFSFTSIDPSSTNNFPTPLSTPSNDTGASKHHSAAVIVAPVLAIVLAMTIVILCVIRPIRRSMLGVLPCARFKSTARRRRGQSVSGLPTTSDHNPFGSGARRTSPAPVTHVTPMSQIRPPPQALIAPFRGADSKDRYSRVDEKWMA
;
A
#
# COMPACT_ATOMS: atom_id res chain seq x y z
N MET A 1 -19.06 5.45 -27.41
CA MET A 1 -18.58 6.58 -26.59
C MET A 1 -17.75 5.98 -25.48
N SER A 2 -16.58 6.56 -25.19
CA SER A 2 -15.75 6.11 -24.08
C SER A 2 -16.16 6.79 -22.78
N GLU A 3 -16.21 6.04 -21.68
CA GLU A 3 -16.65 6.55 -20.37
C GLU A 3 -15.60 6.23 -19.30
N LEU A 4 -15.38 7.16 -18.38
CA LEU A 4 -14.54 6.91 -17.21
C LEU A 4 -15.32 6.09 -16.18
N VAL A 5 -14.87 4.87 -15.93
CA VAL A 5 -15.44 3.95 -14.94
C VAL A 5 -14.48 3.84 -13.77
N SER A 6 -15.00 3.82 -12.54
CA SER A 6 -14.22 3.49 -11.34
C SER A 6 -14.86 2.32 -10.61
N ILE A 7 -14.03 1.41 -10.12
CA ILE A 7 -14.46 0.23 -9.37
C ILE A 7 -13.75 0.22 -8.03
N ASP A 8 -14.54 0.07 -6.97
CA ASP A 8 -14.10 0.05 -5.58
C ASP A 8 -13.28 -1.20 -5.26
N ASP A 9 -12.52 -1.19 -4.17
CA ASP A 9 -11.82 -2.38 -3.69
C ASP A 9 -12.80 -3.51 -3.32
N THR A 10 -14.02 -3.17 -2.89
CA THR A 10 -15.05 -4.15 -2.58
C THR A 10 -15.87 -4.61 -3.79
N ASP A 11 -15.55 -4.14 -5.00
CA ASP A 11 -16.31 -4.46 -6.20
C ASP A 11 -16.22 -5.97 -6.53
N PRO A 12 -17.36 -6.66 -6.77
CA PRO A 12 -17.38 -8.11 -7.01
C PRO A 12 -16.65 -8.57 -8.28
N ARG A 13 -16.28 -7.64 -9.17
CA ARG A 13 -15.47 -7.93 -10.35
C ARG A 13 -13.98 -8.07 -10.03
N VAL A 14 -13.56 -7.66 -8.84
CA VAL A 14 -12.20 -7.79 -8.33
C VAL A 14 -12.09 -9.09 -7.56
N THR A 15 -11.20 -9.98 -8.00
CA THR A 15 -10.93 -11.25 -7.32
C THR A 15 -9.63 -11.14 -6.54
N TYR A 16 -9.64 -11.62 -5.30
CA TYR A 16 -8.49 -11.58 -4.42
C TYR A 16 -7.90 -12.98 -4.23
N GLY A 17 -6.57 -13.07 -4.36
CA GLY A 17 -5.77 -14.21 -3.93
C GLY A 17 -5.67 -14.33 -2.41
N PRO A 18 -4.91 -15.29 -1.89
CA PRO A 18 -5.08 -15.77 -0.51
C PRO A 18 -4.96 -14.66 0.54
N SER A 19 -5.97 -14.55 1.41
CA SER A 19 -5.95 -13.82 2.69
C SER A 19 -5.53 -12.34 2.63
N TRP A 20 -6.35 -11.49 2.03
CA TRP A 20 -6.31 -10.04 2.27
C TRP A 20 -7.06 -9.67 3.56
N ASP A 21 -6.58 -8.66 4.26
CA ASP A 21 -7.38 -8.02 5.31
C ASP A 21 -8.21 -6.90 4.68
N VAL A 22 -9.44 -6.71 5.15
CA VAL A 22 -10.30 -5.61 4.72
C VAL A 22 -10.38 -4.61 5.84
N ALA A 23 -9.98 -3.37 5.57
CA ALA A 23 -10.16 -2.25 6.47
C ALA A 23 -11.41 -1.47 6.07
N THR A 24 -12.16 -1.02 7.08
CA THR A 24 -13.45 -0.30 6.90
C THR A 24 -13.46 0.98 7.71
N ASP A 25 -14.54 1.75 7.60
CA ASP A 25 -14.83 2.98 8.34
C ASP A 25 -14.75 2.86 9.87
N THR A 26 -14.74 1.65 10.41
CA THR A 26 -14.50 1.37 11.84
C THR A 26 -13.03 1.48 12.27
N ASP A 27 -12.09 1.62 11.33
CA ASP A 27 -10.72 2.06 11.59
C ASP A 27 -10.62 3.59 11.41
N PRO A 28 -10.67 4.37 12.50
CA PRO A 28 -10.69 5.83 12.45
C PRO A 28 -9.34 6.45 12.04
N SER A 29 -8.28 5.65 11.90
CA SER A 29 -6.94 6.16 11.61
C SER A 29 -6.58 6.16 10.12
N THR A 30 -7.34 5.45 9.27
CA THR A 30 -6.89 5.18 7.90
C THR A 30 -7.98 5.24 6.82
N SER A 31 -9.28 5.07 7.12
CA SER A 31 -10.29 4.84 6.07
C SER A 31 -10.82 6.10 5.35
N THR A 32 -10.73 7.31 5.93
CA THR A 32 -11.46 8.49 5.39
C THR A 32 -10.93 9.02 4.05
N SER A 33 -9.68 8.72 3.70
CA SER A 33 -9.06 9.13 2.43
C SER A 33 -9.28 8.14 1.28
N TYR A 34 -9.81 6.96 1.57
CA TYR A 34 -10.02 5.91 0.59
C TYR A 34 -11.41 6.04 -0.06
N PHE A 35 -11.52 5.57 -1.29
CA PHE A 35 -12.79 5.49 -1.99
C PHE A 35 -13.72 4.56 -1.20
N ASN A 36 -14.98 4.99 -1.08
CA ASN A 36 -16.00 4.31 -0.27
C ASN A 36 -15.60 4.00 1.20
N ARG A 37 -14.50 4.59 1.69
CA ARG A 37 -13.92 4.37 3.02
C ARG A 37 -13.52 2.92 3.31
N THR A 38 -13.12 2.19 2.27
CA THR A 38 -12.65 0.81 2.37
C THR A 38 -11.30 0.65 1.68
N TYR A 39 -10.51 -0.33 2.13
CA TYR A 39 -9.33 -0.77 1.39
C TYR A 39 -8.96 -2.21 1.74
N HIS A 40 -8.29 -2.88 0.81
CA HIS A 40 -7.69 -4.18 1.04
C HIS A 40 -6.21 -4.04 1.41
N ASP A 41 -5.84 -4.58 2.56
CA ASP A 41 -4.51 -4.49 3.15
C ASP A 41 -3.72 -5.79 3.02
N SER A 42 -2.55 -5.67 2.41
CA SER A 42 -1.58 -6.76 2.29
C SER A 42 -0.84 -7.05 3.59
N LYS A 43 -0.73 -6.09 4.52
CA LYS A 43 0.08 -6.16 5.75
C LYS A 43 1.53 -6.59 5.52
N GLY A 44 2.12 -6.18 4.39
CA GLY A 44 3.47 -6.58 3.99
C GLY A 44 3.62 -8.05 3.63
N ARG A 45 2.52 -8.79 3.43
CA ARG A 45 2.55 -10.17 2.93
C ARG A 45 2.79 -10.17 1.43
N SER A 46 3.67 -11.07 1.01
CA SER A 46 4.04 -11.27 -0.40
C SER A 46 3.22 -12.38 -1.06
N ASN A 47 3.14 -12.31 -2.39
CA ASN A 47 2.41 -13.24 -3.26
C ASN A 47 0.89 -13.27 -3.03
N LEU A 48 0.31 -12.22 -2.46
CA LEU A 48 -1.12 -12.00 -2.56
C LEU A 48 -1.42 -11.50 -3.98
N THR A 49 -2.61 -11.83 -4.50
CA THR A 49 -3.01 -11.38 -5.83
C THR A 49 -4.29 -10.56 -5.80
N ILE A 50 -4.40 -9.66 -6.77
CA ILE A 50 -5.67 -9.04 -7.19
C ILE A 50 -5.79 -9.31 -8.69
N ASP A 51 -6.92 -9.86 -9.12
CA ASP A 51 -7.22 -10.19 -10.49
C ASP A 51 -8.48 -9.45 -10.94
N PHE A 52 -8.40 -8.79 -12.09
CA PHE A 52 -9.46 -7.92 -12.62
C PHE A 52 -9.41 -7.93 -14.16
N VAL A 53 -10.57 -7.82 -14.81
CA VAL A 53 -10.67 -7.71 -16.28
C VAL A 53 -11.54 -6.53 -16.65
N PHE A 54 -11.10 -5.74 -17.63
CA PHE A 54 -11.88 -4.63 -18.16
C PHE A 54 -11.80 -4.56 -19.68
N SER A 55 -12.75 -3.85 -20.29
CA SER A 55 -12.71 -3.48 -21.70
C SER A 55 -12.53 -1.97 -21.79
N GLY A 56 -11.37 -1.50 -22.27
CA GLY A 56 -11.03 -0.08 -22.20
C GLY A 56 -9.79 0.28 -22.98
N VAL A 57 -9.28 1.50 -22.75
CA VAL A 57 -8.06 2.04 -23.38
C VAL A 57 -7.00 2.47 -22.38
N SER A 58 -7.35 2.65 -21.11
CA SER A 58 -6.41 3.09 -20.06
C SER A 58 -6.86 2.62 -18.69
N LEU A 59 -5.91 2.50 -17.76
CA LEU A 59 -6.12 2.08 -16.37
C LEU A 59 -5.28 2.95 -15.42
N THR A 60 -5.89 3.37 -14.32
CA THR A 60 -5.22 4.02 -13.18
C THR A 60 -5.50 3.20 -11.93
N LEU A 61 -4.45 2.89 -11.19
CA LEU A 61 -4.51 2.22 -9.89
C LEU A 61 -4.30 3.24 -8.77
N TYR A 62 -5.18 3.20 -7.77
CA TYR A 62 -5.11 4.02 -6.57
C TYR A 62 -4.84 3.16 -5.33
N GLY A 63 -4.09 3.72 -4.40
CA GLY A 63 -3.70 3.04 -3.17
C GLY A 63 -2.56 3.75 -2.44
N THR A 64 -2.14 3.13 -1.34
CA THR A 64 -0.93 3.51 -0.61
C THR A 64 0.07 2.37 -0.73
N HIS A 65 1.33 2.70 -1.02
CA HIS A 65 2.43 1.75 -1.09
C HIS A 65 3.58 2.26 -0.23
N THR A 66 3.79 1.63 0.92
CA THR A 66 4.84 1.99 1.86
C THR A 66 5.92 0.93 1.84
N GLN A 67 7.12 1.35 1.47
CA GLN A 67 8.29 0.48 1.49
C GLN A 67 8.60 0.02 2.92
N VAL A 68 8.79 -1.28 3.13
CA VAL A 68 9.33 -1.79 4.40
C VAL A 68 10.86 -1.59 4.43
N SER A 69 11.52 -1.87 5.56
CA SER A 69 12.97 -1.71 5.68
C SER A 69 13.74 -2.35 4.50
N SER A 70 14.80 -1.68 4.03
CA SER A 70 15.49 -2.01 2.77
C SER A 70 16.01 -3.44 2.65
N THR A 71 16.23 -4.16 3.75
CA THR A 71 16.69 -5.55 3.76
C THR A 71 15.60 -6.58 3.45
N ASP A 72 14.33 -6.22 3.63
CA ASP A 72 13.18 -7.11 3.41
C ASP A 72 12.20 -6.56 2.37
N SER A 73 12.50 -5.41 1.77
CA SER A 73 11.67 -4.79 0.75
C SER A 73 11.64 -5.62 -0.53
N SER A 74 10.45 -5.75 -1.10
CA SER A 74 10.23 -6.32 -2.42
C SER A 74 9.06 -5.55 -3.01
N PRO A 75 9.20 -5.01 -4.24
CA PRO A 75 8.16 -4.20 -4.84
C PRO A 75 6.95 -5.04 -5.24
N HIS A 76 5.80 -4.37 -5.32
CA HIS A 76 4.61 -4.94 -5.95
C HIS A 76 4.73 -4.88 -7.47
N ARG A 77 4.12 -5.86 -8.14
CA ARG A 77 4.13 -5.97 -9.61
C ARG A 77 2.71 -5.92 -10.14
N LEU A 78 2.42 -4.99 -11.04
CA LEU A 78 1.19 -4.92 -11.81
C LEU A 78 1.44 -5.52 -13.19
N ILE A 79 0.62 -6.47 -13.59
CA ILE A 79 0.70 -7.14 -14.88
C ILE A 79 -0.58 -6.77 -15.64
N ILE A 80 -0.44 -6.20 -16.83
CA ILE A 80 -1.55 -5.92 -17.74
C ILE A 80 -1.28 -6.73 -19.00
N ASP A 81 -2.17 -7.68 -19.27
CA ASP A 81 -2.01 -8.75 -20.24
C ASP A 81 -0.69 -9.51 -19.99
N ASP A 82 0.34 -9.27 -20.78
CA ASP A 82 1.68 -9.87 -20.64
C ASP A 82 2.76 -8.87 -20.22
N THR A 83 2.40 -7.60 -19.99
CA THR A 83 3.35 -6.54 -19.64
C THR A 83 3.40 -6.34 -18.13
N THR A 84 4.61 -6.40 -17.56
CA THR A 84 4.83 -6.21 -16.12
C THR A 84 5.36 -4.80 -15.82
N TYR A 85 4.78 -4.18 -14.79
CA TYR A 85 5.15 -2.89 -14.24
C TYR A 85 5.46 -3.04 -12.75
N GLU A 86 6.47 -2.36 -12.26
CA GLU A 86 6.73 -2.23 -10.81
C GLU A 86 5.99 -1.02 -10.26
N LEU A 87 5.37 -1.17 -9.09
CA LEU A 87 4.73 -0.05 -8.41
C LEU A 87 5.78 0.73 -7.61
N PHE A 88 5.75 2.05 -7.75
CA PHE A 88 6.62 2.92 -6.96
C PHE A 88 6.01 3.18 -5.58
N PRO A 89 6.85 3.32 -4.52
CA PRO A 89 6.36 3.70 -3.21
C PRO A 89 5.65 5.06 -3.24
N HIS A 90 4.49 5.11 -2.58
CA HIS A 90 3.71 6.31 -2.36
C HIS A 90 3.06 6.21 -0.97
N ALA A 91 3.64 6.92 0.01
CA ALA A 91 3.29 6.77 1.43
C ALA A 91 1.93 7.39 1.83
N GLN A 92 1.26 8.07 0.90
CA GLN A 92 -0.08 8.65 1.08
C GLN A 92 -1.05 8.03 0.08
N GLN A 93 -2.35 8.16 0.34
CA GLN A 93 -3.33 7.69 -0.61
C GLN A 93 -3.27 8.49 -1.91
N GLY A 94 -3.09 7.80 -3.05
CA GLY A 94 -2.88 8.47 -4.33
C GLY A 94 -2.81 7.51 -5.52
N ILE A 95 -2.31 8.02 -6.65
CA ILE A 95 -2.07 7.22 -7.85
C ILE A 95 -0.78 6.41 -7.65
N LEU A 96 -0.89 5.09 -7.68
CA LEU A 96 0.27 4.19 -7.65
C LEU A 96 0.77 3.87 -9.06
N PHE A 97 -0.13 3.88 -10.04
CA PHE A 97 0.18 3.60 -11.43
C PHE A 97 -0.87 4.21 -12.36
N ALA A 98 -0.42 4.71 -13.51
CA ALA A 98 -1.27 5.07 -14.64
C ALA A 98 -0.68 4.41 -15.89
N SER A 99 -1.51 3.67 -16.61
CA SER A 99 -1.07 2.97 -17.81
C SER A 99 -0.73 3.95 -18.94
N PRO A 100 0.15 3.57 -19.88
CA PRO A 100 0.11 4.17 -21.21
C PRO A 100 -1.25 3.87 -21.89
N ASP A 101 -1.46 4.42 -23.09
CA ASP A 101 -2.58 3.99 -23.94
C ASP A 101 -2.42 2.50 -24.28
N LEU A 102 -3.42 1.71 -23.92
CA LEU A 102 -3.45 0.25 -24.12
C LEU A 102 -4.12 -0.12 -25.46
N GLY A 103 -4.73 0.84 -26.15
CA GLY A 103 -5.61 0.61 -27.29
C GLY A 103 -6.96 0.02 -26.87
N PRO A 104 -7.98 0.06 -27.74
CA PRO A 104 -9.32 -0.42 -27.41
C PRO A 104 -9.38 -1.95 -27.43
N ALA A 105 -9.26 -2.58 -26.26
CA ALA A 105 -9.36 -4.03 -26.13
C ALA A 105 -9.93 -4.46 -24.77
N ARG A 106 -10.06 -5.78 -24.61
CA ARG A 106 -10.30 -6.40 -23.31
C ARG A 106 -8.95 -6.77 -22.70
N HIS A 107 -8.67 -6.25 -21.52
CA HIS A 107 -7.41 -6.40 -20.81
C HIS A 107 -7.58 -7.19 -19.52
N HIS A 108 -6.60 -8.03 -19.22
CA HIS A 108 -6.50 -8.75 -17.96
C HIS A 108 -5.45 -8.07 -17.07
N VAL A 109 -5.84 -7.72 -15.85
CA VAL A 109 -5.00 -7.07 -14.85
C VAL A 109 -4.75 -8.03 -13.71
N ARG A 110 -3.48 -8.21 -13.35
CA ARG A 110 -3.07 -8.94 -12.15
C ARG A 110 -2.07 -8.12 -11.35
N LEU A 111 -2.42 -7.78 -10.12
CA LEU A 111 -1.47 -7.25 -9.13
C LEU A 111 -0.93 -8.41 -8.30
N ILE A 112 0.38 -8.46 -8.10
CA ILE A 112 1.06 -9.43 -7.22
C ILE A 112 1.84 -8.66 -6.18
N THR A 113 1.58 -8.92 -4.89
CA THR A 113 2.26 -8.20 -3.82
C THR A 113 3.69 -8.66 -3.61
N GLY A 114 4.59 -7.71 -3.38
CA GLY A 114 5.87 -7.96 -2.73
C GLY A 114 5.73 -7.91 -1.21
N ARG A 115 6.83 -7.63 -0.50
CA ARG A 115 6.86 -7.54 0.98
C ARG A 115 6.61 -6.12 1.50
N ASP A 116 6.62 -5.13 0.63
CA ASP A 116 6.21 -3.78 0.97
C ASP A 116 4.72 -3.75 1.37
N SER A 117 4.31 -2.74 2.14
CA SER A 117 2.92 -2.61 2.57
C SER A 117 2.11 -1.94 1.48
N LEU A 118 1.08 -2.63 1.01
CA LEU A 118 0.10 -2.12 0.06
C LEU A 118 -1.30 -2.07 0.69
N HIS A 119 -1.92 -0.89 0.58
CA HIS A 119 -3.35 -0.69 0.74
C HIS A 119 -3.96 -0.43 -0.63
N PHE A 120 -4.73 -1.38 -1.14
CA PHE A 120 -5.43 -1.27 -2.43
C PHE A 120 -6.79 -0.57 -2.24
N ASP A 121 -7.04 0.48 -3.03
CA ASP A 121 -8.25 1.30 -2.92
C ASP A 121 -9.21 1.10 -4.10
N ARG A 122 -8.76 1.36 -5.33
CA ARG A 122 -9.63 1.28 -6.50
C ARG A 122 -8.86 1.20 -7.80
N PHE A 123 -9.56 0.77 -8.84
CA PHE A 123 -9.17 1.01 -10.22
C PHE A 123 -10.09 2.03 -10.88
N SER A 124 -9.53 2.87 -11.75
CA SER A 124 -10.30 3.70 -12.69
C SER A 124 -9.82 3.41 -14.11
N PHE A 125 -10.72 3.27 -15.08
CA PHE A 125 -10.37 2.99 -16.46
C PHE A 125 -11.31 3.69 -17.43
N THR A 126 -10.84 3.95 -18.64
CA THR A 126 -11.68 4.49 -19.70
C THR A 126 -12.28 3.33 -20.48
N SER A 127 -13.56 3.05 -20.25
CA SER A 127 -14.29 1.95 -20.88
C SER A 127 -14.64 2.26 -22.34
N ILE A 128 -14.53 1.26 -23.20
CA ILE A 128 -15.02 1.31 -24.61
C ILE A 128 -16.45 0.79 -24.75
N ASP A 129 -16.94 0.06 -23.75
CA ASP A 129 -18.31 -0.43 -23.66
C ASP A 129 -18.76 -0.37 -22.19
N PRO A 130 -19.27 0.79 -21.72
CA PRO A 130 -19.68 0.94 -20.34
C PRO A 130 -20.87 0.03 -19.96
N SER A 131 -21.68 -0.39 -20.94
CA SER A 131 -22.84 -1.25 -20.70
C SER A 131 -22.45 -2.70 -20.37
N SER A 132 -21.30 -3.17 -20.87
CA SER A 132 -20.77 -4.51 -20.60
C SER A 132 -20.24 -4.72 -19.18
N THR A 133 -20.07 -3.64 -18.43
CA THR A 133 -19.39 -3.66 -17.12
C THR A 133 -20.14 -4.47 -16.05
N ASN A 134 -21.40 -4.84 -16.28
CA ASN A 134 -22.23 -5.65 -15.38
C ASN A 134 -22.18 -7.17 -15.65
N ASN A 135 -21.56 -7.63 -16.76
CA ASN A 135 -21.65 -9.01 -17.22
C ASN A 135 -20.27 -9.64 -17.49
N PHE A 136 -19.28 -9.43 -16.61
CA PHE A 136 -18.01 -10.14 -16.75
C PHE A 136 -18.16 -11.59 -16.25
N PRO A 137 -17.89 -12.60 -17.10
CA PRO A 137 -17.85 -13.99 -16.65
C PRO A 137 -16.73 -14.15 -15.61
N THR A 138 -17.03 -14.87 -14.54
CA THR A 138 -16.06 -15.39 -13.57
C THR A 138 -14.86 -15.98 -14.33
N PRO A 139 -13.60 -15.71 -13.92
CA PRO A 139 -12.43 -16.15 -14.67
C PRO A 139 -12.53 -17.64 -15.02
N LEU A 140 -12.38 -17.92 -16.32
CA LEU A 140 -12.45 -19.25 -16.90
C LEU A 140 -11.51 -20.18 -16.14
N SER A 141 -12.08 -21.12 -15.40
CA SER A 141 -11.33 -22.18 -14.74
C SER A 141 -10.48 -22.90 -15.78
N THR A 142 -9.19 -23.04 -15.47
CA THR A 142 -8.19 -23.76 -16.27
C THR A 142 -8.77 -25.06 -16.81
N PRO A 143 -8.55 -25.42 -18.09
CA PRO A 143 -9.08 -26.67 -18.63
C PRO A 143 -8.49 -27.85 -17.86
N SER A 144 -9.32 -28.48 -17.05
CA SER A 144 -9.01 -29.77 -16.43
C SER A 144 -8.90 -30.79 -17.56
N ASN A 145 -7.72 -31.38 -17.73
CA ASN A 145 -7.52 -32.55 -18.57
C ASN A 145 -8.41 -33.69 -18.03
N ASP A 146 -9.58 -33.84 -18.64
CA ASP A 146 -10.50 -34.91 -18.37
C ASP A 146 -10.06 -36.14 -19.16
N THR A 147 -9.49 -37.12 -18.46
CA THR A 147 -9.50 -38.51 -18.93
C THR A 147 -10.48 -39.24 -18.03
N GLY A 148 -11.69 -39.41 -18.53
CA GLY A 148 -12.82 -39.90 -17.75
C GLY A 148 -12.66 -41.34 -17.27
N ALA A 149 -13.23 -41.62 -16.10
CA ALA A 149 -14.01 -42.83 -15.82
C ALA A 149 -14.81 -42.66 -14.52
N SER A 150 -16.12 -42.76 -14.67
CA SER A 150 -17.20 -42.91 -13.68
C SER A 150 -16.84 -43.34 -12.25
N LYS A 151 -17.45 -42.71 -11.25
CA LYS A 151 -18.55 -43.29 -10.43
C LYS A 151 -19.06 -42.30 -9.38
N HIS A 152 -20.37 -42.18 -9.31
CA HIS A 152 -21.11 -41.60 -8.20
C HIS A 152 -20.67 -42.22 -6.87
N HIS A 153 -20.16 -41.41 -5.94
CA HIS A 153 -20.29 -41.68 -4.50
C HIS A 153 -20.42 -40.35 -3.75
N SER A 154 -21.41 -40.33 -2.87
CA SER A 154 -21.85 -39.22 -2.02
C SER A 154 -20.72 -38.54 -1.25
N ALA A 155 -20.89 -37.23 -1.06
CA ALA A 155 -20.13 -36.42 -0.13
C ALA A 155 -20.11 -37.06 1.27
N ALA A 156 -18.97 -37.58 1.67
CA ALA A 156 -18.67 -38.03 3.03
C ALA A 156 -17.35 -37.38 3.47
N VAL A 157 -17.50 -36.28 4.20
CA VAL A 157 -16.68 -35.86 5.36
C VAL A 157 -15.24 -36.39 5.37
N ILE A 158 -14.30 -35.64 4.79
CA ILE A 158 -12.86 -35.78 5.05
C ILE A 158 -12.46 -34.69 6.05
N VAL A 159 -12.90 -34.84 7.31
CA VAL A 159 -12.46 -33.98 8.44
C VAL A 159 -11.45 -34.72 9.34
N ALA A 160 -11.21 -36.02 9.09
CA ALA A 160 -10.40 -36.86 9.96
C ALA A 160 -8.86 -36.63 9.90
N PRO A 161 -8.20 -36.34 8.76
CA PRO A 161 -6.73 -36.32 8.74
C PRO A 161 -6.11 -35.02 9.27
N VAL A 162 -6.84 -33.90 9.19
CA VAL A 162 -6.31 -32.59 9.63
C VAL A 162 -6.21 -32.50 11.15
N LEU A 163 -7.16 -33.09 11.88
CA LEU A 163 -7.18 -33.04 13.34
C LEU A 163 -6.01 -33.81 13.96
N ALA A 164 -5.61 -34.95 13.37
CA ALA A 164 -4.48 -35.74 13.86
C ALA A 164 -3.13 -35.00 13.73
N ILE A 165 -2.94 -34.24 12.65
CA ILE A 165 -1.73 -33.45 12.41
C ILE A 165 -1.62 -32.30 13.42
N VAL A 166 -2.73 -31.61 13.71
CA VAL A 166 -2.76 -30.52 14.69
C VAL A 166 -2.47 -31.04 16.12
N LEU A 167 -2.98 -32.23 16.46
CA LEU A 167 -2.76 -32.86 17.76
C LEU A 167 -1.29 -33.35 17.93
N ALA A 168 -0.70 -33.90 16.88
CA ALA A 168 0.72 -34.28 16.90
C ALA A 168 1.64 -33.04 17.04
N MET A 169 1.35 -31.96 16.32
CA MET A 169 2.13 -30.72 16.39
C MET A 169 2.04 -30.05 17.77
N THR A 170 0.87 -30.04 18.39
CA THR A 170 0.72 -29.49 19.75
C THR A 170 1.48 -30.28 20.82
N ILE A 171 1.53 -31.61 20.71
CA ILE A 171 2.35 -32.44 21.61
C ILE A 171 3.84 -32.13 21.47
N VAL A 172 4.35 -32.01 20.23
CA VAL A 172 5.77 -31.67 19.97
C VAL A 172 6.12 -30.30 20.57
N ILE A 173 5.27 -29.28 20.37
CA ILE A 173 5.47 -27.94 20.93
C ILE A 173 5.51 -28.01 22.47
N LEU A 174 4.60 -28.76 23.11
CA LEU A 174 4.59 -28.91 24.57
C LEU A 174 5.82 -29.67 25.10
N CYS A 175 6.33 -30.65 24.36
CA CYS A 175 7.53 -31.41 24.72
C CYS A 175 8.81 -30.55 24.61
N VAL A 176 8.90 -29.64 23.64
CA VAL A 176 10.07 -28.76 23.48
C VAL A 176 10.04 -27.59 24.46
N ILE A 177 8.87 -27.02 24.76
CA ILE A 177 8.76 -25.84 25.63
C ILE A 177 8.83 -26.21 27.14
N ARG A 178 8.32 -27.37 27.55
CA ARG A 178 8.34 -27.79 28.97
C ARG A 178 9.73 -27.88 29.63
N PRO A 179 10.79 -28.40 28.99
CA PRO A 179 12.11 -28.46 29.63
C PRO A 179 12.73 -27.07 29.83
N ILE A 180 12.42 -26.09 28.98
CA ILE A 180 12.95 -24.73 29.09
C ILE A 180 12.39 -24.02 30.32
N ARG A 181 11.10 -24.23 30.65
CA ARG A 181 10.48 -23.59 31.83
C ARG A 181 10.89 -24.22 33.16
N ARG A 182 11.26 -25.50 33.20
CA ARG A 182 11.73 -26.13 34.46
C ARG A 182 13.15 -25.73 34.84
N SER A 183 13.96 -25.22 33.92
CA SER A 183 15.34 -24.81 34.22
C SER A 183 15.49 -23.38 34.77
N MET A 184 14.40 -22.58 34.80
CA MET A 184 14.43 -21.16 35.21
C MET A 184 13.83 -20.89 36.59
N LEU A 185 13.30 -21.90 37.29
CA LEU A 185 12.61 -21.75 38.58
C LEU A 185 13.40 -22.29 39.78
N GLY A 186 14.72 -22.45 39.62
CA GLY A 186 15.55 -23.14 40.59
C GLY A 186 16.85 -22.45 40.98
N VAL A 187 16.94 -21.11 41.05
CA VAL A 187 17.99 -20.43 41.83
C VAL A 187 17.50 -19.04 42.29
N LEU A 188 17.02 -18.93 43.53
CA LEU A 188 16.95 -17.65 44.25
C LEU A 188 18.08 -17.65 45.29
N PRO A 189 19.16 -16.85 45.14
CA PRO A 189 20.05 -16.55 46.24
C PRO A 189 19.47 -15.38 47.05
N CYS A 190 19.29 -15.62 48.35
CA CYS A 190 19.00 -14.61 49.34
C CYS A 190 20.07 -13.50 49.34
N ALA A 191 19.71 -12.29 48.88
CA ALA A 191 20.52 -11.09 49.12
C ALA A 191 19.90 -10.27 50.25
N ARG A 192 20.49 -10.45 51.44
CA ARG A 192 20.21 -9.72 52.68
C ARG A 192 20.90 -8.35 52.62
N PHE A 193 20.21 -7.32 52.15
CA PHE A 193 20.76 -5.95 52.15
C PHE A 193 20.32 -5.18 53.40
N LYS A 194 21.31 -4.80 54.21
CA LYS A 194 21.14 -4.10 55.49
C LYS A 194 20.80 -2.63 55.26
N SER A 195 19.77 -2.16 55.97
CA SER A 195 19.44 -0.75 56.12
C SER A 195 20.50 -0.05 56.99
N THR A 196 21.10 1.02 56.48
CA THR A 196 21.77 2.03 57.32
C THR A 196 21.10 3.37 57.13
N ALA A 197 20.39 3.78 58.18
CA ALA A 197 19.91 5.12 58.40
C ALA A 197 21.09 6.09 58.55
N ARG A 198 21.07 7.22 57.85
CA ARG A 198 21.84 8.41 58.26
C ARG A 198 20.95 9.65 58.16
N ARG A 199 20.55 10.09 59.34
CA ARG A 199 19.83 11.31 59.66
C ARG A 199 20.85 12.42 59.95
N ARG A 200 20.69 13.62 59.36
CA ARG A 200 20.93 14.97 59.94
C ARG A 200 20.66 16.01 58.83
N ARG A 201 19.61 16.83 58.97
CA ARG A 201 19.64 18.25 59.44
C ARG A 201 20.70 19.05 58.65
N GLY A 202 20.40 20.06 57.85
CA GLY A 202 19.27 20.98 57.79
C GLY A 202 19.83 22.39 57.87
N GLN A 203 19.57 23.25 56.89
CA GLN A 203 19.64 24.70 57.10
C GLN A 203 18.86 25.44 56.00
N SER A 204 17.88 26.20 56.48
CA SER A 204 17.07 27.16 55.74
C SER A 204 17.80 28.50 55.75
N VAL A 205 17.93 29.19 54.61
CA VAL A 205 18.00 30.66 54.56
C VAL A 205 17.38 31.16 53.25
N SER A 206 16.38 32.01 53.41
CA SER A 206 15.66 32.81 52.42
C SER A 206 16.52 33.94 51.85
N GLY A 207 16.30 34.34 50.60
CA GLY A 207 16.83 35.60 50.07
C GLY A 207 16.72 35.78 48.56
N LEU A 208 15.58 36.31 48.08
CA LEU A 208 15.53 37.28 46.97
C LEU A 208 16.16 38.60 47.50
N PRO A 209 16.73 39.55 46.70
CA PRO A 209 16.16 40.00 45.42
C PRO A 209 17.13 40.52 44.32
N THR A 210 16.53 40.80 43.15
CA THR A 210 16.78 41.90 42.18
C THR A 210 18.11 42.13 41.46
N THR A 211 17.98 42.13 40.11
CA THR A 211 18.46 43.09 39.10
C THR A 211 19.96 43.23 38.77
N SER A 212 20.17 43.61 37.50
CA SER A 212 21.32 44.29 36.91
C SER A 212 22.16 43.43 35.96
N ASP A 213 21.90 43.66 34.67
CA ASP A 213 22.88 43.90 33.62
C ASP A 213 24.35 43.81 34.03
N HIS A 214 25.14 43.06 33.27
CA HIS A 214 26.34 43.60 32.59
C HIS A 214 26.98 42.53 31.71
N ASN A 215 27.04 42.83 30.42
CA ASN A 215 28.02 42.28 29.49
C ASN A 215 29.20 43.26 29.48
N PRO A 216 30.47 42.82 29.55
CA PRO A 216 31.33 43.15 28.43
C PRO A 216 32.42 42.10 28.10
N PHE A 217 32.70 42.00 26.80
CA PHE A 217 33.99 41.74 26.15
C PHE A 217 35.08 40.94 26.90
N GLY A 218 35.42 39.78 26.33
CA GLY A 218 36.67 39.06 26.58
C GLY A 218 37.15 38.36 25.31
N SER A 219 38.07 39.01 24.61
CA SER A 219 38.79 38.56 23.43
C SER A 219 39.72 37.38 23.70
N GLY A 220 39.86 36.46 22.75
CA GLY A 220 40.77 35.31 22.84
C GLY A 220 41.05 34.70 21.48
N ALA A 221 42.17 35.08 20.90
CA ALA A 221 42.61 34.81 19.54
C ALA A 221 43.08 33.35 19.26
N ARG A 222 42.74 32.88 18.05
CA ARG A 222 43.68 32.35 17.01
C ARG A 222 44.37 30.98 17.22
N ARG A 223 44.03 30.03 16.32
CA ARG A 223 44.92 29.07 15.59
C ARG A 223 44.05 28.27 14.59
N THR A 224 43.97 28.62 13.31
CA THR A 224 44.79 28.20 12.15
C THR A 224 45.09 26.70 12.02
N SER A 225 44.34 26.00 11.16
CA SER A 225 44.87 25.05 10.15
C SER A 225 43.78 24.52 9.22
N PRO A 226 44.14 23.99 8.03
CA PRO A 226 43.52 24.39 6.76
C PRO A 226 42.45 23.43 6.22
N ALA A 227 41.69 23.96 5.27
CA ALA A 227 40.71 23.26 4.46
C ALA A 227 41.35 22.23 3.50
N PRO A 228 40.63 21.14 3.16
CA PRO A 228 40.93 20.36 1.97
C PRO A 228 40.34 21.04 0.73
N VAL A 229 41.21 21.27 -0.25
CA VAL A 229 40.86 21.65 -1.62
C VAL A 229 40.06 20.51 -2.24
N THR A 230 38.82 20.78 -2.64
CA THR A 230 38.09 19.90 -3.56
C THR A 230 37.82 20.68 -4.83
N HIS A 231 38.41 20.19 -5.92
CA HIS A 231 38.24 20.67 -7.28
C HIS A 231 36.75 20.73 -7.64
N VAL A 232 36.24 21.93 -7.92
CA VAL A 232 34.94 22.11 -8.57
C VAL A 232 35.20 22.20 -10.07
N THR A 233 34.87 21.12 -10.79
CA THR A 233 34.77 21.12 -12.24
C THR A 233 33.57 21.97 -12.65
N PRO A 234 33.71 22.99 -13.52
CA PRO A 234 32.57 23.76 -14.00
C PRO A 234 31.72 22.87 -14.91
N MET A 235 30.52 22.51 -14.45
CA MET A 235 29.52 21.89 -15.30
C MET A 235 28.97 22.95 -16.25
N SER A 236 29.14 22.66 -17.53
CA SER A 236 28.58 23.35 -18.68
C SER A 236 27.11 23.70 -18.50
N GLN A 237 26.77 24.96 -18.75
CA GLN A 237 25.40 25.45 -18.92
C GLN A 237 24.67 24.60 -19.97
N ILE A 238 23.73 23.77 -19.51
CA ILE A 238 22.75 23.13 -20.38
C ILE A 238 21.75 24.21 -20.80
N ARG A 239 21.79 24.59 -22.08
CA ARG A 239 20.76 25.42 -22.71
C ARG A 239 19.39 24.74 -22.52
N PRO A 240 18.34 25.49 -22.14
CA PRO A 240 16.99 24.97 -22.24
C PRO A 240 16.65 24.73 -23.73
N PRO A 241 15.86 23.70 -24.05
CA PRO A 241 15.38 23.47 -25.41
C PRO A 241 14.50 24.64 -25.87
N PRO A 242 14.47 24.94 -27.19
CA PRO A 242 13.61 25.98 -27.72
C PRO A 242 12.15 25.65 -27.44
N GLN A 243 11.46 26.58 -26.77
CA GLN A 243 10.01 26.54 -26.63
C GLN A 243 9.40 26.57 -28.04
N ALA A 244 8.73 25.49 -28.43
CA ALA A 244 7.91 25.49 -29.63
C ALA A 244 6.79 26.52 -29.42
N LEU A 245 6.81 27.58 -30.23
CA LEU A 245 5.68 28.50 -30.38
C LEU A 245 4.47 27.67 -30.83
N ILE A 246 3.56 27.39 -29.90
CA ILE A 246 2.21 26.96 -30.24
C ILE A 246 1.48 28.21 -30.73
N ALA A 247 1.29 28.30 -32.05
CA ALA A 247 0.43 29.29 -32.66
C ALA A 247 -1.01 29.13 -32.13
N PRO A 248 -1.72 30.22 -31.82
CA PRO A 248 -3.14 30.13 -31.48
C PRO A 248 -3.92 29.69 -32.72
N PHE A 249 -4.53 28.50 -32.63
CA PHE A 249 -5.48 28.01 -33.62
C PHE A 249 -6.70 28.94 -33.60
N ARG A 250 -6.86 29.71 -34.68
CA ARG A 250 -7.96 30.64 -34.90
C ARG A 250 -8.84 30.07 -36.01
N GLY A 251 -10.13 29.91 -35.71
CA GLY A 251 -11.18 29.48 -36.64
C GLY A 251 -11.81 28.16 -36.20
N ALA A 252 -13.13 27.96 -36.22
CA ALA A 252 -14.26 28.75 -36.65
C ALA A 252 -15.44 28.29 -35.76
N ASP A 253 -16.18 29.20 -35.13
CA ASP A 253 -17.46 29.68 -35.64
C ASP A 253 -18.28 28.61 -36.40
N SER A 254 -19.01 27.79 -35.65
CA SER A 254 -20.13 27.01 -36.17
C SER A 254 -21.33 27.12 -35.25
N LYS A 255 -22.15 28.14 -35.54
CA LYS A 255 -23.61 28.07 -35.72
C LYS A 255 -24.40 27.20 -34.74
N ASP A 256 -25.25 27.88 -33.96
CA ASP A 256 -26.70 27.77 -34.11
C ASP A 256 -27.22 26.47 -34.73
N ARG A 257 -27.71 25.57 -33.86
CA ARG A 257 -28.95 24.81 -34.07
C ARG A 257 -29.22 23.88 -32.88
N TYR A 258 -30.00 24.38 -31.92
CA TYR A 258 -30.93 23.54 -31.15
C TYR A 258 -32.20 24.35 -30.88
N SER A 259 -32.97 24.55 -31.94
CA SER A 259 -34.39 24.89 -31.84
C SER A 259 -35.19 23.59 -31.81
N ARG A 260 -35.86 23.36 -30.67
CA ARG A 260 -37.29 23.00 -30.59
C ARG A 260 -37.74 21.81 -31.46
N VAL A 261 -37.98 20.67 -30.80
CA VAL A 261 -39.00 19.72 -31.26
C VAL A 261 -39.94 19.48 -30.09
N ASP A 262 -41.18 19.91 -30.32
CA ASP A 262 -42.31 19.86 -29.41
C ASP A 262 -42.84 18.44 -29.19
N GLU A 263 -43.54 18.33 -28.07
CA GLU A 263 -44.50 17.32 -27.65
C GLU A 263 -45.46 16.85 -28.77
N LYS A 264 -45.62 15.54 -28.94
CA LYS A 264 -46.93 14.84 -29.01
C LYS A 264 -46.70 13.34 -29.22
N TRP A 265 -47.77 12.55 -29.01
CA TRP A 265 -47.87 11.07 -29.04
C TRP A 265 -47.49 10.45 -27.69
N MET A 266 -48.36 9.79 -26.92
CA MET A 266 -49.63 9.07 -27.16
C MET A 266 -50.51 9.22 -25.88
N ALA A 267 -51.83 9.37 -25.91
CA ALA A 267 -52.87 8.42 -26.33
C ALA A 267 -52.72 7.03 -25.68
#